data_AF-A0A524NM60-F1
#
_entry.id   AF-A0A524NM60-F1
#
_cell.length_a   1.000
_cell.length_b   1.000
_cell.length_c   1.000
_cell.angle_alpha   90.00
_cell.angle_beta   90.00
_cell.angle_gamma   90.00
#
_symmetry.space_group_name_H-M   'P 1'
#
loop_
_entity.id
_entity.type
_entity.pdbx_description
1 polymer ?
#
loop_
_entity_poly.entity_id
_entity_poly.type
_entity_poly.pdbx_seq_one_letter_code
_entity_poly.pdbx_strand_id
1 'polypeptide(L)' 'MKKIGILGSGVVAKVLAKGFLQYGHEVIIGTRDPSKLEFWRESEPHIKSVISRLLPITLWHL' A
#
# COMPACT_ATOMS: atom_id res chain seq x y z
N MET A 1 -1.13 -15.68 -2.88
CA MET A 1 -1.08 -14.27 -2.44
C MET A 1 -0.34 -14.18 -1.11
N LYS A 2 0.45 -13.11 -0.87
CA LYS A 2 1.19 -12.87 0.38
C LYS A 2 1.10 -11.38 0.74
N LYS A 3 1.33 -11.05 2.02
CA LYS A 3 1.49 -9.68 2.50
C LYS A 3 2.98 -9.33 2.52
N ILE A 4 3.35 -8.21 1.91
CA ILE A 4 4.73 -7.75 1.74
C ILE A 4 4.87 -6.38 2.42
N GLY A 5 5.85 -6.25 3.31
CA GLY A 5 6.26 -4.96 3.89
C GLY A 5 7.56 -4.49 3.25
N ILE A 6 7.58 -3.24 2.76
CA ILE A 6 8.76 -2.60 2.16
C ILE A 6 9.15 -1.41 3.05
N LEU A 7 10.43 -1.31 3.41
CA LEU A 7 10.95 -0.18 4.19
C LEU A 7 11.77 0.76 3.29
N GLY A 8 11.35 2.02 3.24
CA GLY A 8 11.99 3.08 2.45
C GLY A 8 11.03 3.77 1.49
N SER A 9 11.39 4.97 1.03
CA SER A 9 10.59 5.81 0.12
C SER A 9 11.27 6.13 -1.22
N GLY A 10 12.44 5.54 -1.46
CA GLY A 10 13.22 5.73 -2.68
C GLY A 10 12.67 4.97 -3.89
N VAL A 11 13.32 5.14 -5.04
CA VAL A 11 12.92 4.52 -6.31
C VAL A 11 12.85 2.99 -6.21
N VAL A 12 13.79 2.36 -5.51
CA VAL A 12 13.83 0.90 -5.31
C VAL A 12 12.58 0.39 -4.59
N ALA A 13 12.15 1.08 -3.53
CA ALA A 13 10.95 0.71 -2.78
C ALA A 13 9.69 0.76 -3.67
N LYS A 14 9.59 1.79 -4.52
CA LYS A 14 8.48 1.99 -5.46
C LYS A 14 8.45 0.91 -6.54
N VAL A 15 9.61 0.57 -7.12
CA VAL A 15 9.73 -0.48 -8.15
C VAL A 15 9.38 -1.85 -7.58
N LEU A 16 9.88 -2.19 -6.39
CA LEU A 16 9.55 -3.44 -5.71
C LEU A 16 8.05 -3.54 -5.43
N ALA A 17 7.45 -2.46 -4.91
CA ALA A 17 6.03 -2.42 -4.63
C ALA A 17 5.20 -2.67 -5.89
N LYS A 18 5.55 -1.99 -6.99
CA LYS A 18 4.89 -2.17 -8.29
C LYS A 18 4.98 -3.60 -8.79
N GLY A 19 6.17 -4.21 -8.72
CA GLY A 19 6.36 -5.61 -9.11
C GLY A 19 5.47 -6.56 -8.29
N PHE A 20 5.48 -6.44 -6.96
CA PHE A 20 4.66 -7.30 -6.11
C PHE A 20 3.15 -7.12 -6.33
N LEU A 21 2.68 -5.89 -6.60
CA LEU A 21 1.29 -5.62 -6.92
C LEU A 21 0.87 -6.28 -8.24
N GLN A 22 1.73 -6.28 -9.26
CA GLN A 22 1.46 -6.95 -10.54
C GLN A 22 1.24 -8.46 -10.38
N TYR A 23 1.91 -9.09 -9.41
CA TYR A 23 1.73 -10.52 -9.10
C TYR A 23 0.61 -10.79 -8.07
N GLY A 24 -0.22 -9.79 -7.74
CA GLY A 24 -1.38 -9.94 -6.87
C GLY A 24 -1.04 -10.07 -5.37
N HIS A 25 0.11 -9.56 -4.94
CA HIS A 25 0.46 -9.48 -3.52
C HIS A 25 -0.09 -8.18 -2.89
N GLU A 26 -0.40 -8.25 -1.60
CA GLU A 26 -0.76 -7.07 -0.82
C GLU A 26 0.53 -6.41 -0.30
N VAL A 27 0.73 -5.13 -0.62
CA VAL A 27 1.98 -4.42 -0.33
C VAL A 27 1.71 -3.23 0.58
N ILE A 28 2.54 -3.09 1.63
CA ILE A 28 2.59 -1.93 2.52
C ILE A 28 4.00 -1.34 2.45
N ILE A 29 4.10 -0.01 2.34
CA ILE A 29 5.38 0.70 2.41
C ILE A 29 5.47 1.50 3.70
N GLY A 30 6.50 1.24 4.50
CA GLY A 30 6.87 2.02 5.68
C GLY A 30 8.01 2.98 5.37
N THR A 31 7.92 4.21 5.87
CA THR A 31 8.95 5.25 5.70
C THR A 31 9.02 6.12 6.95
N ARG A 32 10.19 6.70 7.22
CA ARG A 32 10.37 7.73 8.26
C ARG A 32 9.83 9.10 7.83
N ASP A 33 9.64 9.28 6.54
CA ASP A 33 9.19 10.52 5.92
C ASP A 33 8.03 10.21 4.96
N PRO A 34 6.76 10.32 5.43
CA PRO A 34 5.57 10.00 4.66
C PRO A 34 5.33 10.94 3.47
N SER A 35 5.77 12.20 3.56
CA SER A 35 5.55 13.22 2.52
C SER A 35 6.09 12.79 1.15
N LYS A 36 7.18 12.01 1.13
CA LYS A 36 7.81 11.45 -0.08
C LYS A 36 6.97 10.42 -0.83
N LEU A 37 5.91 9.90 -0.20
CA LEU A 37 5.03 8.90 -0.76
C LEU A 37 3.64 9.45 -1.09
N GLU A 38 3.30 10.69 -0.71
CA GLU A 38 1.97 11.28 -0.94
C GLU A 38 1.61 11.35 -2.43
N PHE A 39 2.43 12.04 -3.23
CA PHE A 39 2.25 12.12 -4.68
C PHE A 39 2.31 10.76 -5.38
N TRP A 40 3.12 9.85 -4.85
CA TRP A 40 3.25 8.52 -5.45
C TRP A 40 2.00 7.66 -5.20
N ARG A 41 1.33 7.85 -4.06
CA ARG A 41 0.07 7.17 -3.74
C ARG A 41 -1.05 7.55 -4.69
N GLU A 42 -1.06 8.78 -5.18
CA GLU A 42 -2.03 9.26 -6.18
C GLU A 42 -1.79 8.62 -7.56
N SER A 43 -0.53 8.36 -7.91
CA SER A 43 -0.16 7.75 -9.19
C SER A 43 -0.44 6.24 -9.28
N GLU A 44 -0.61 5.57 -8.14
CA GLU A 44 -0.73 4.10 -8.08
C GLU A 44 -1.95 3.71 -7.21
N PRO A 45 -3.19 3.82 -7.75
CA PRO A 45 -4.43 3.60 -7.00
C PRO A 45 -4.62 2.15 -6.48
N HIS A 46 -3.79 1.21 -6.97
CA HIS A 46 -3.77 -0.19 -6.52
C HIS A 46 -3.07 -0.37 -5.17
N ILE A 47 -2.35 0.65 -4.68
CA ILE A 47 -1.64 0.60 -3.41
C ILE A 47 -2.65 0.78 -2.30
N LYS A 48 -3.13 -0.36 -1.78
CA LYS A 48 -3.99 -0.40 -0.61
C LYS A 48 -3.18 0.02 0.62
N SER A 49 -3.24 1.31 0.95
CA SER A 49 -2.92 1.77 2.30
C SER A 49 -3.89 1.09 3.27
N VAL A 50 -3.34 0.52 4.36
CA VAL A 50 -4.07 -0.21 5.42
C VAL A 50 -5.30 0.56 5.94
N ILE A 51 -5.32 1.88 5.77
CA ILE A 51 -6.40 2.78 6.20
C ILE A 51 -7.74 2.45 5.52
N SER A 52 -7.75 1.86 4.31
CA SER A 52 -8.99 1.60 3.54
C SER A 52 -9.78 0.34 3.99
N ARG A 53 -9.24 -0.50 4.88
CA ARG A 53 -9.92 -1.75 5.30
C ARG A 53 -10.74 -1.67 6.59
N LEU A 54 -10.82 -0.49 7.21
CA LEU A 54 -11.83 -0.24 8.24
C LEU A 54 -13.18 0.02 7.56
N LEU A 55 -13.74 -1.00 6.92
CA LEU A 55 -15.18 -1.02 6.68
C LEU A 55 -15.86 -0.97 8.05
N PRO A 56 -16.84 -0.09 8.27
CA PRO A 56 -17.53 -0.01 9.54
C PRO A 56 -18.14 -1.38 9.85
N ILE A 57 -17.74 -1.96 10.98
CA ILE A 57 -18.25 -3.24 11.52
C ILE A 57 -19.78 -3.23 11.72
N THR A 58 -20.43 -2.08 11.56
CA THR A 58 -21.87 -1.89 11.75
C THR A 58 -22.75 -2.50 10.65
N LEU A 59 -22.21 -2.94 9.49
CA LEU A 59 -23.00 -3.48 8.38
C LEU A 59 -23.17 -5.01 8.35
N TRP A 60 -22.91 -5.71 9.46
CA TRP A 60 -22.95 -7.19 9.53
C TRP A 60 -24.31 -7.77 9.96
N HIS A 61 -25.35 -6.94 10.11
CA HIS A 61 -26.65 -7.35 10.66
C HIS A 61 -27.87 -6.92 9.80
N LEU A 62 -27.69 -6.69 8.50
CA LEU A 62 -28.79 -6.45 7.56
C LEU A 62 -28.75 -7.44 6.39
#